data_AF-A0A958LWF0-F1
#
_entry.id   AF-A0A958LWF0-F1
#
_cell.length_a   1.000
_cell.length_b   1.000
_cell.length_c   1.000
_cell.angle_alpha   90.00
_cell.angle_beta   90.00
_cell.angle_gamma   90.00
#
_symmetry.space_group_name_H-M   'P 1'
#
loop_
_entity.id
_entity.type
_entity.pdbx_description
1 polymer ?
#
loop_
_entity_poly.entity_id
_entity_poly.type
_entity_poly.pdbx_seq_one_letter_code
_entity_poly.pdbx_strand_id
1 'polypeptide(L)'
;MSGNLADVCPVGALNNGPFAYTSRPYELLSKNTIDLMDSLGSNITADYKENNIMRINPRVNESINEEWLSDKSRQAFDGLKRQRLRVPLLRKGANFAEESWEDVLAMIASRIDKVDGNDIACGIG
;
A
#
# COMPACT_ATOMS: atom_id res chain seq x y z
N MET A 1 15.82 -8.89 6.00
CA MET A 1 15.95 -9.18 4.55
C MET A 1 15.93 -10.69 4.31
N SER A 2 15.28 -11.47 5.18
CA SER A 2 15.25 -12.95 5.10
C SER A 2 14.18 -13.46 4.14
N GLY A 3 13.18 -12.66 3.81
CA GLY A 3 12.05 -13.01 2.95
C GLY A 3 12.43 -13.20 1.48
N ASN A 4 13.60 -12.71 1.06
CA ASN A 4 14.11 -12.94 -0.30
C ASN A 4 14.60 -14.37 -0.52
N LEU A 5 14.81 -15.14 0.56
CA LEU A 5 15.20 -16.54 0.45
C LEU A 5 14.14 -17.38 -0.28
N ALA A 6 12.87 -16.95 -0.27
CA ALA A 6 11.81 -17.56 -1.05
C ALA A 6 12.01 -17.40 -2.57
N ASP A 7 12.64 -16.31 -3.02
CA ASP A 7 12.90 -16.07 -4.44
C ASP A 7 14.12 -16.84 -4.94
N VAL A 8 15.11 -17.05 -4.06
CA VAL A 8 16.32 -17.83 -4.36
C VAL A 8 16.03 -19.34 -4.39
N CYS A 9 14.94 -19.80 -3.76
CA CYS A 9 14.62 -21.22 -3.66
C CYS A 9 14.12 -21.80 -4.99
N PRO A 10 14.86 -22.71 -5.65
CA PRO A 10 14.49 -23.20 -6.99
C PRO A 10 13.31 -24.20 -6.98
N VAL A 11 12.99 -24.76 -5.81
CA VAL A 11 12.06 -25.89 -5.66
C VAL A 11 10.76 -25.52 -4.93
N GLY A 12 10.63 -24.28 -4.46
CA GLY A 12 9.48 -23.86 -3.64
C GLY A 12 9.40 -24.55 -2.28
N ALA A 13 10.54 -25.02 -1.73
CA ALA A 13 10.62 -25.50 -0.35
C ALA A 13 10.51 -24.32 0.65
N LEU A 14 11.00 -23.15 0.24
CA LEU A 14 10.89 -21.91 0.97
C LEU A 14 9.92 -21.01 0.22
N ASN A 15 8.72 -20.83 0.80
CA ASN A 15 7.67 -20.02 0.21
C ASN A 15 7.39 -18.80 1.09
N ASN A 16 6.85 -17.75 0.47
CA ASN A 16 6.35 -16.60 1.19
C ASN A 16 5.11 -17.00 2.01
N GLY A 17 5.24 -17.08 3.34
CA GLY A 17 4.19 -17.54 4.26
C GLY A 17 2.84 -16.84 4.05
N PRO A 18 2.78 -15.50 4.04
CA PRO A 18 1.56 -14.73 3.72
C PRO A 18 0.88 -15.07 2.38
N PHE A 19 1.64 -15.52 1.37
CA PHE A 19 1.09 -15.89 0.05
C PHE A 19 0.77 -17.38 -0.06
N ALA A 20 1.30 -18.20 0.85
CA ALA A 20 1.19 -19.65 0.76
C ALA A 20 -0.28 -20.10 0.66
N TYR A 21 -0.56 -20.94 -0.36
CA TYR A 21 -1.88 -21.51 -0.65
C TYR A 21 -3.00 -20.51 -1.00
N THR A 22 -2.69 -19.24 -1.27
CA THR A 22 -3.73 -18.24 -1.60
C THR A 22 -4.09 -18.16 -3.08
N SER A 23 -3.13 -18.37 -3.99
CA SER A 23 -3.33 -18.30 -5.45
C SER A 23 -2.22 -19.02 -6.21
N ARG A 24 -2.42 -19.24 -7.52
CA ARG A 24 -1.43 -19.86 -8.41
C ARG A 24 -0.78 -18.82 -9.32
N PRO A 25 0.52 -18.95 -9.66
CA PRO A 25 1.22 -17.93 -10.44
C PRO A 25 0.57 -17.59 -11.79
N TYR A 26 -0.01 -18.56 -12.47
CA TYR A 26 -0.68 -18.36 -13.77
C TYR A 26 -2.05 -17.68 -13.68
N GLU A 27 -2.61 -17.52 -12.47
CA GLU A 27 -3.87 -16.80 -12.24
C GLU A 27 -3.65 -15.32 -11.93
N LEU A 28 -2.40 -14.91 -11.73
CA LEU A 28 -2.04 -13.57 -11.29
C LEU A 28 -1.73 -12.67 -12.48
N LEU A 29 -2.18 -11.43 -12.40
CA LEU A 29 -1.74 -10.35 -13.27
C LEU A 29 -0.62 -9.59 -12.54
N SER A 30 0.42 -9.23 -13.28
CA SER A 30 1.59 -8.55 -12.72
C SER A 30 1.64 -7.10 -13.18
N LYS A 31 1.88 -6.17 -12.25
CA LYS A 31 2.11 -4.75 -12.55
C LYS A 31 3.42 -4.27 -11.94
N ASN A 32 4.27 -3.68 -12.78
CA ASN A 32 5.50 -3.04 -12.33
C ASN A 32 5.16 -1.73 -11.60
N THR A 33 5.69 -1.57 -10.39
CA THR A 33 5.49 -0.39 -9.54
C THR A 33 6.76 -0.13 -8.69
N ILE A 34 6.70 0.87 -7.82
CA ILE A 34 7.78 1.28 -6.93
C ILE A 34 7.30 1.11 -5.49
N ASP A 35 8.18 0.69 -4.60
CA ASP A 35 7.93 0.59 -3.18
C ASP A 35 8.02 1.95 -2.47
N LEU A 36 7.17 2.16 -1.46
CA LEU A 36 7.07 3.38 -0.67
C LEU A 36 7.23 3.13 0.84
N MET A 37 7.56 1.91 1.25
CA MET A 37 7.70 1.55 2.66
C MET A 37 9.01 2.03 3.30
N ASP A 38 9.99 2.38 2.46
CA ASP A 38 11.25 3.00 2.82
C ASP A 38 11.65 4.08 1.80
N SER A 39 12.65 4.89 2.14
CA SER A 39 13.15 5.96 1.28
C SER A 39 14.07 5.47 0.16
N LEU A 40 14.21 4.15 -0.02
CA LEU A 40 15.04 3.55 -1.07
C LEU A 40 14.31 3.57 -2.42
N GLY A 41 12.98 3.46 -2.42
CA GLY A 41 12.20 3.43 -3.65
C GLY A 41 12.49 2.18 -4.48
N SER A 42 12.52 1.02 -3.83
CA SER A 42 12.88 -0.26 -4.48
C SER A 42 11.92 -0.59 -5.64
N ASN A 43 12.47 -1.10 -6.75
CA ASN A 43 11.63 -1.51 -7.87
C ASN A 43 10.93 -2.83 -7.53
N ILE A 44 9.61 -2.87 -7.70
CA ILE A 44 8.81 -4.04 -7.37
C ILE A 44 7.84 -4.40 -8.49
N THR A 45 7.41 -5.66 -8.47
CA THR A 45 6.30 -6.18 -9.26
C THR A 45 5.19 -6.58 -8.29
N ALA A 46 4.05 -5.92 -8.39
CA ALA A 46 2.86 -6.26 -7.62
C ALA A 46 2.02 -7.26 -8.42
N ASP A 47 1.92 -8.48 -7.90
CA ASP A 47 1.05 -9.50 -8.46
C ASP A 47 -0.32 -9.43 -7.79
N TYR A 48 -1.37 -9.26 -8.60
CA TYR A 48 -2.73 -9.08 -8.14
C TYR A 48 -3.69 -10.02 -8.86
N LYS A 49 -4.79 -10.32 -8.17
CA LYS A 49 -5.92 -11.08 -8.69
C LYS A 49 -7.18 -10.29 -8.37
N GLU A 50 -7.98 -10.02 -9.39
CA GLU A 50 -9.14 -9.12 -9.29
C GLU A 50 -8.73 -7.76 -8.67
N ASN A 51 -9.31 -7.39 -7.53
CA ASN A 51 -9.03 -6.13 -6.83
C ASN A 51 -8.08 -6.30 -5.63
N ASN A 52 -7.40 -7.44 -5.51
CA ASN A 52 -6.56 -7.77 -4.37
C ASN A 52 -5.12 -8.03 -4.79
N ILE A 53 -4.18 -7.35 -4.16
CA ILE A 53 -2.75 -7.68 -4.27
C ILE A 53 -2.52 -8.97 -3.50
N MET A 54 -1.87 -9.93 -4.15
CA MET A 54 -1.64 -11.28 -3.63
C MET A 54 -0.21 -11.45 -3.14
N ARG A 55 0.77 -10.87 -3.84
CA ARG A 55 2.17 -10.82 -3.40
C ARG A 55 2.90 -9.65 -4.05
N ILE A 56 4.02 -9.27 -3.45
CA ILE A 56 4.97 -8.30 -3.99
C ILE A 56 6.31 -8.99 -4.16
N ASN A 57 6.87 -8.90 -5.35
CA ASN A 57 8.20 -9.44 -5.68
C ASN A 57 9.14 -8.29 -6.06
N PRO A 58 10.45 -8.41 -5.81
CA PRO A 58 11.44 -7.49 -6.32
C PRO A 58 11.48 -7.52 -7.85
N ARG A 59 11.78 -6.38 -8.45
CA ARG A 59 12.12 -6.27 -9.87
C ARG A 59 13.57 -5.85 -9.99
N VAL A 60 14.28 -6.48 -10.92
CA VAL A 60 15.72 -6.25 -11.09
C VAL A 60 15.99 -4.78 -11.44
N ASN A 61 16.84 -4.12 -10.66
CA ASN A 61 17.37 -2.79 -10.91
C ASN A 61 18.73 -2.61 -10.22
N GLU A 62 19.80 -2.74 -11.01
CA GLU A 62 21.19 -2.64 -10.54
C GLU A 62 21.54 -1.32 -9.86
N SER A 63 20.81 -0.24 -10.16
CA SER A 63 21.10 1.07 -9.57
C SER A 63 20.49 1.27 -8.18
N ILE A 64 19.55 0.42 -7.76
CA ILE A 64 18.76 0.65 -6.53
C ILE A 64 18.76 -0.59 -5.65
N ASN A 65 18.08 -1.64 -6.08
CA ASN A 65 17.76 -2.78 -5.24
C ASN A 65 18.34 -4.10 -5.76
N GLU A 66 19.07 -4.07 -6.89
CA GLU A 66 19.52 -5.26 -7.61
C GLU A 66 18.31 -6.18 -7.78
N GLU A 67 18.27 -7.33 -7.09
CA GLU A 67 17.13 -8.25 -7.03
C GLU A 67 16.50 -8.39 -5.63
N TRP A 68 16.92 -7.58 -4.66
CA TRP A 68 16.53 -7.71 -3.25
C TRP A 68 15.37 -6.79 -2.88
N LEU A 69 14.60 -7.19 -1.87
CA LEU A 69 13.54 -6.36 -1.28
C LEU A 69 13.58 -6.45 0.25
N SER A 70 13.17 -5.39 0.94
CA SER A 70 13.01 -5.43 2.39
C SER A 70 11.82 -6.33 2.79
N ASP A 71 11.91 -6.99 3.95
CA ASP A 71 10.83 -7.86 4.43
C ASP A 71 9.55 -7.06 4.73
N LYS A 72 9.71 -5.80 5.15
CA LYS A 72 8.62 -4.86 5.38
C LYS A 72 7.82 -4.67 4.10
N SER A 73 8.49 -4.32 3.01
CA SER A 73 7.87 -4.06 1.71
C SER A 73 7.26 -5.32 1.12
N ARG A 74 7.94 -6.46 1.25
CA ARG A 74 7.46 -7.77 0.76
C ARG A 74 6.15 -8.21 1.41
N GLN A 75 5.93 -7.86 2.68
CA GLN A 75 4.76 -8.30 3.46
C GLN A 75 3.71 -7.18 3.68
N ALA A 76 4.01 -5.94 3.30
CA ALA A 76 3.13 -4.79 3.50
C ALA A 76 1.76 -4.90 2.80
N PHE A 77 1.67 -5.71 1.74
CA PHE A 77 0.46 -5.81 0.92
C PHE A 77 -0.79 -6.28 1.68
N ASP A 78 -0.64 -7.03 2.78
CA ASP A 78 -1.76 -7.45 3.62
C ASP A 78 -2.43 -6.24 4.32
N GLY A 79 -1.63 -5.22 4.66
CA GLY A 79 -2.10 -3.97 5.25
C GLY A 79 -3.04 -3.19 4.32
N LEU A 80 -2.86 -3.29 3.00
CA LEU A 80 -3.70 -2.60 2.01
C LEU A 80 -5.14 -3.11 1.99
N LYS A 81 -5.42 -4.27 2.60
CA LYS A 81 -6.77 -4.85 2.71
C LYS A 81 -7.44 -4.51 4.03
N ARG A 82 -6.69 -4.11 5.06
CA ARG A 82 -7.19 -3.89 6.43
C ARG A 82 -7.32 -2.40 6.73
N GLN A 83 -8.30 -2.06 7.56
CA GLN A 83 -8.50 -0.69 8.09
C GLN A 83 -8.55 0.42 7.03
N ARG A 84 -9.07 0.14 5.82
CA ARG A 84 -9.22 1.16 4.78
C ARG A 84 -10.35 2.13 5.10
N LEU A 85 -10.06 3.42 5.03
CA LEU A 85 -11.07 4.46 4.95
C LEU A 85 -11.73 4.40 3.57
N ARG A 86 -13.01 4.01 3.51
CA ARG A 86 -13.79 3.85 2.26
C ARG A 86 -14.76 4.99 2.01
N VAL A 87 -15.27 5.59 3.07
CA VAL A 87 -16.26 6.66 3.06
C VAL A 87 -15.73 7.82 3.92
N PRO A 88 -16.07 9.06 3.59
CA PRO A 88 -15.67 10.20 4.40
C PRO A 88 -16.45 10.17 5.73
N LEU A 89 -15.75 10.48 6.82
CA LEU A 89 -16.26 10.39 8.18
C LEU A 89 -16.27 11.77 8.82
N LEU A 90 -17.44 12.22 9.26
CA LEU A 90 -17.62 13.49 9.95
C LEU A 90 -17.73 13.28 11.46
N ARG A 91 -17.02 14.09 12.24
CA ARG A 91 -17.08 14.03 13.70
C ARG A 91 -18.40 14.63 14.20
N LYS A 92 -19.20 13.81 14.90
CA LYS A 92 -20.43 14.21 15.62
C LYS A 92 -20.24 13.92 17.12
N GLY A 93 -19.77 14.93 17.86
CA GLY A 93 -19.44 14.79 19.28
C GLY A 93 -18.23 13.88 19.52
N ALA A 94 -18.46 12.76 20.21
CA ALA A 94 -17.43 11.75 20.52
C ALA A 94 -17.22 10.71 19.40
N ASN A 95 -18.16 10.58 18.48
CA ASN A 95 -18.15 9.54 17.44
C ASN A 95 -17.98 10.14 16.03
N PHE A 96 -17.72 9.26 15.06
CA PHE A 96 -17.71 9.58 13.64
C PHE A 96 -18.95 9.00 12.96
N ALA A 97 -19.54 9.76 12.04
CA ALA A 97 -20.65 9.33 11.21
C ALA A 97 -20.25 9.40 9.73
N GLU A 98 -20.74 8.47 8.93
CA GLU A 98 -20.55 8.47 7.48
C GLU A 98 -21.35 9.61 6.84
N GLU A 99 -20.77 10.28 5.85
CA GLU A 99 -21.40 11.40 5.13
C GLU A 99 -21.10 11.33 3.62
N SER A 100 -21.75 12.17 2.84
CA SER A 100 -21.50 12.28 1.39
C SER A 100 -20.20 13.04 1.09
N TRP A 101 -19.57 12.75 -0.05
CA TRP A 101 -18.39 13.50 -0.50
C TRP A 101 -18.70 14.97 -0.79
N GLU A 102 -19.88 15.27 -1.32
CA GLU A 102 -20.31 16.62 -1.68
C GLU A 102 -20.42 17.51 -0.45
N ASP A 103 -21.08 17.01 0.60
CA ASP A 103 -21.27 17.75 1.85
C ASP A 103 -19.94 17.96 2.59
N VAL A 104 -19.07 16.93 2.62
CA VAL A 104 -17.78 17.00 3.30
C VAL A 104 -16.84 17.97 2.59
N LEU A 105 -16.77 17.95 1.26
CA LEU A 105 -15.92 18.87 0.50
C LEU A 105 -16.43 20.31 0.59
N ALA A 106 -17.74 20.55 0.53
CA ALA A 106 -18.33 21.87 0.71
C ALA A 106 -18.02 22.43 2.12
N MET A 107 -18.10 21.58 3.15
CA MET A 107 -17.77 21.96 4.51
C MET A 107 -16.28 22.27 4.68
N ILE A 108 -15.39 21.47 4.08
CA ILE A 108 -13.93 21.72 4.13
C ILE A 108 -13.62 23.07 3.46
N ALA A 109 -14.15 23.33 2.27
CA ALA A 109 -13.96 24.59 1.55
C ALA A 109 -14.44 25.79 2.39
N SER A 110 -15.66 25.72 2.93
CA SER A 110 -16.21 26.78 3.78
C SER A 110 -15.40 27.04 5.06
N ARG A 111 -14.71 26.02 5.60
CA ARG A 111 -13.82 26.20 6.76
C ARG A 111 -12.50 26.84 6.36
N ILE A 112 -11.90 26.40 5.25
CA ILE A 112 -10.66 26.98 4.74
C ILE A 112 -10.85 28.46 4.41
N ASP A 113 -11.96 28.84 3.78
CA ASP A 113 -12.27 30.24 3.43
C ASP A 113 -12.41 31.18 4.65
N LYS A 114 -12.66 30.63 5.84
CA LYS A 114 -12.86 31.40 7.08
C LYS A 114 -11.59 31.56 7.91
N VAL A 115 -10.50 30.90 7.53
CA VAL A 115 -9.25 30.86 8.28
C VAL A 115 -8.21 31.67 7.52
N ASP A 116 -7.37 32.43 8.26
CA ASP A 116 -6.27 33.17 7.65
C ASP A 116 -5.23 32.20 7.08
N GLY A 117 -4.60 32.57 5.96
CA GLY A 117 -3.61 31.71 5.30
C GLY A 117 -2.44 31.31 6.19
N ASN A 118 -2.08 32.13 7.18
CA ASN A 118 -0.99 31.84 8.11
C ASN A 118 -1.33 30.77 9.16
N ASP A 119 -2.63 30.50 9.38
CA ASP A 119 -3.11 29.49 10.33
C ASP A 119 -3.33 28.12 9.66
N ILE A 120 -3.15 28.03 8.33
CA ILE A 120 -3.31 26.80 7.56
C ILE A 120 -1.96 26.07 7.49
N ALA A 121 -1.93 24.84 7.99
CA ALA A 121 -0.77 23.95 7.88
C ALA A 121 -1.13 22.67 7.13
N CYS A 122 -0.22 22.21 6.28
CA CYS A 122 -0.30 20.90 5.62
C CYS A 122 0.86 20.02 6.11
N GLY A 123 0.53 18.95 6.83
CA GLY A 123 1.48 17.89 7.15
C GLY A 123 1.52 16.87 6.02
N ILE A 124 2.65 16.77 5.33
CA ILE A 124 2.91 15.70 4.36
C ILE A 124 3.91 14.75 5.03
N GLY A 125 3.54 13.47 5.15
CA GLY A 125 4.35 12.42 5.77
C GLY A 125 3.93 11.04 5.31
#